data_AF-A0A164DLY8-F1
#
_entry.id   AF-A0A164DLY8-F1
#
_cell.length_a   1.000
_cell.length_b   1.000
_cell.length_c   1.000
_cell.angle_alpha   90.00
_cell.angle_beta   90.00
_cell.angle_gamma   90.00
#
_symmetry.space_group_name_H-M   'P 1'
#
loop_
_entity.id
_entity.type
_entity.pdbx_description
1 polymer ?
#
loop_
_entity_poly.entity_id
_entity_poly.type
_entity_poly.pdbx_seq_one_letter_code
_entity_poly.pdbx_strand_id
1 'polypeptide(L)' 'PVVGYCSLRVILSICAAFDLEMAQLDIKTAFLYGLLEEEIYIQQPEGFILPGSEHLVGRLLKCIYGLKQAPHVWNKKF' A
#
# COMPACT_ATOMS: atom_id res chain seq x y z
N PRO A 1 5.22 -4.93 3.97
CA PRO A 1 5.47 -5.91 5.06
C PRO A 1 4.17 -6.35 5.71
N VAL A 2 3.95 -7.66 5.87
CA VAL A 2 2.82 -8.21 6.63
C VAL A 2 3.37 -8.67 7.97
N VAL A 3 2.76 -8.24 9.08
CA VAL A 3 3.17 -8.68 10.42
C VAL A 3 2.92 -10.18 10.56
N GLY A 4 3.93 -10.92 11.00
CA GLY A 4 3.79 -12.34 11.32
C GLY A 4 3.02 -12.55 12.63
N TYR A 5 2.24 -13.64 12.70
CA TYR A 5 1.44 -13.96 13.89
C TYR A 5 2.27 -14.10 15.17
N CYS A 6 3.50 -14.62 15.08
CA CYS A 6 4.38 -14.72 16.25
C CYS A 6 4.72 -13.33 16.81
N SER A 7 5.10 -12.39 15.96
CA SER A 7 5.41 -11.01 16.36
C SER A 7 4.19 -10.33 16.98
N LEU A 8 3.01 -10.50 16.37
CA LEU A 8 1.76 -9.95 16.90
C LEU A 8 1.47 -10.49 18.31
N ARG A 9 1.58 -11.81 18.51
CA ARG A 9 1.37 -12.44 19.82
C ARG A 9 2.36 -11.93 20.87
N VAL A 10 3.64 -11.79 20.51
CA VAL A 10 4.66 -11.24 21.43
C VAL A 10 4.30 -9.83 21.88
N ILE A 11 3.93 -8.95 20.95
CA ILE A 11 3.52 -7.57 21.28
C ILE A 11 2.29 -7.58 22.19
N LEU A 12 1.26 -8.37 21.86
CA LEU A 12 0.06 -8.50 22.69
C LEU A 12 0.38 -9.01 24.11
N SER A 13 1.25 -10.03 24.23
CA SER A 13 1.67 -10.56 25.52
C SER A 13 2.42 -9.53 26.36
N ILE A 14 3.26 -8.69 25.74
CA ILE A 14 3.95 -7.59 26.43
C ILE A 14 2.92 -6.57 26.92
N CYS A 15 1.98 -6.13 26.08
CA CYS A 15 0.95 -5.19 26.50
C CYS A 15 0.13 -5.72 27.69
N ALA A 16 -0.27 -7.00 27.65
CA ALA A 16 -1.00 -7.62 28.76
C ALA A 16 -0.16 -7.74 30.05
N ALA A 17 1.14 -8.07 29.93
CA ALA A 17 2.01 -8.25 31.09
C ALA A 17 2.32 -6.94 31.84
N PHE A 18 2.31 -5.82 31.12
CA PHE A 18 2.63 -4.49 31.66
C PHE A 18 1.40 -3.58 31.80
N ASP A 19 0.19 -4.12 31.63
CA ASP A 19 -1.08 -3.37 31.69
C ASP A 19 -1.09 -2.12 30.78
N LEU A 20 -0.59 -2.29 29.54
CA LEU A 20 -0.48 -1.21 28.57
C LEU A 20 -1.72 -1.14 27.69
N GLU A 21 -2.16 0.08 27.40
CA GLU A 21 -3.20 0.33 26.38
C GLU A 21 -2.62 0.18 24.97
N MET A 22 -3.34 -0.54 24.11
CA MET A 22 -3.01 -0.72 22.70
C MET A 22 -4.10 -0.09 21.82
N ALA A 23 -3.68 0.69 20.83
CA ALA A 23 -4.56 1.19 19.78
C ALA A 23 -4.16 0.59 18.43
N GLN A 24 -5.15 0.17 17.65
CA GLN A 24 -4.97 -0.25 16.26
C GLN A 24 -5.45 0.87 15.34
N LEU A 25 -4.63 1.23 14.35
CA LEU A 25 -4.99 2.18 13.30
C LEU A 25 -5.04 1.45 11.95
N ASP A 26 -6.16 1.63 11.24
CA ASP A 26 -6.29 1.24 9.83
C ASP A 26 -6.41 2.50 8.97
N ILE A 27 -5.43 2.72 8.10
CA ILE A 27 -5.33 3.92 7.29
C ILE A 27 -6.01 3.65 5.95
N LYS A 28 -7.15 4.31 5.74
CA LYS A 28 -7.82 4.30 4.43
C LYS A 28 -6.89 4.88 3.37
N THR A 29 -6.79 4.21 2.23
CA THR A 29 -6.02 4.66 1.06
C THR A 29 -4.52 4.84 1.30
N ALA A 30 -3.93 4.18 2.30
CA ALA A 30 -2.51 4.31 2.65
C ALA A 30 -1.57 4.29 1.43
N PHE A 31 -1.77 3.34 0.50
CA PHE A 31 -0.92 3.21 -0.68
C PHE A 31 -0.97 4.42 -1.62
N LEU A 32 -2.07 5.18 -1.68
CA LEU A 32 -2.16 6.39 -2.51
C LEU A 32 -1.27 7.53 -2.03
N TYR A 33 -0.64 7.43 -0.86
CA TYR A 33 0.33 8.42 -0.37
C TYR A 33 1.78 8.07 -0.70
N GLY A 34 2.04 6.82 -1.11
CA GLY A 34 3.36 6.37 -1.53
C GLY A 34 3.74 6.91 -2.91
N LEU A 35 4.91 7.53 -3.01
CA LEU A 35 5.49 7.93 -4.29
C LEU A 35 6.23 6.73 -4.89
N LEU A 36 5.99 6.44 -6.16
CA LEU A 36 6.70 5.39 -6.87
C LEU A 36 8.10 5.89 -7.25
N GLU A 37 9.15 5.21 -6.79
CA GLU A 37 10.53 5.43 -7.27
C GLU A 37 10.70 4.89 -8.70
N GLU A 38 9.94 3.85 -9.04
CA GLU A 38 9.99 3.16 -10.33
C GLU A 38 8.92 3.69 -11.30
N GLU A 39 9.22 3.66 -12.60
CA GLU A 39 8.21 3.94 -13.62
C GLU A 39 7.36 2.71 -13.89
N ILE A 40 6.07 2.82 -13.60
CA ILE A 40 5.11 1.73 -13.81
C ILE A 40 4.01 2.22 -14.74
N TYR A 41 3.79 1.45 -15.78
CA TYR A 41 2.73 1.67 -16.75
C TYR A 41 1.66 0.61 -16.60
N ILE A 42 0.41 1.03 -16.75
CA ILE A 42 -0.76 0.15 -16.76
C ILE A 42 -1.50 0.32 -18.07
N GLN A 43 -2.26 -0.71 -18.45
CA GLN A 43 -3.26 -0.56 -19.49
C GLN A 43 -4.25 0.54 -19.09
N GLN A 44 -4.74 1.27 -20.09
CA GLN A 44 -5.78 2.26 -19.88
C GLN A 44 -7.02 1.58 -19.27
N PRO A 45 -7.61 2.16 -18.21
CA PRO A 45 -8.81 1.61 -17.61
C PRO A 45 -9.99 1.70 -18.58
N GLU A 46 -10.93 0.78 -18.42
CA GLU A 46 -12.17 0.78 -19.18
C GLU A 46 -12.93 2.10 -18.99
N GLY A 47 -13.44 2.67 -20.08
CA GLY A 47 -14.10 3.97 -20.07
C GLY A 47 -13.17 5.19 -20.15
N PHE A 48 -11.85 5.01 -20.10
CA PHE A 48 -10.88 6.10 -20.32
C PHE A 48 -10.32 6.13 -21.76
N ILE A 49 -10.42 5.01 -22.48
CA ILE A 49 -9.89 4.85 -23.84
C ILE A 49 -10.71 5.73 -24.79
N LEU A 50 -10.04 6.66 -25.48
CA LEU A 50 -10.64 7.51 -26.51
C LEU A 50 -10.30 6.97 -27.91
N PRO A 51 -11.16 7.21 -28.92
CA PRO A 51 -10.86 6.83 -30.31
C PRO A 51 -9.54 7.43 -30.78
N GLY A 52 -8.64 6.59 -31.29
CA GLY A 52 -7.30 6.97 -31.74
C GLY A 52 -6.23 6.99 -30.63
N SER A 53 -6.60 6.79 -29.36
CA SER A 53 -5.68 6.72 -28.23
C SER A 53 -5.54 5.32 -27.63
N GLU A 54 -6.04 4.29 -28.31
CA GLU A 54 -6.10 2.90 -27.81
C GLU A 54 -4.72 2.31 -27.52
N HIS A 55 -3.70 2.79 -28.22
CA HIS A 55 -2.30 2.37 -28.09
C HIS A 55 -1.58 2.99 -26.89
N LEU A 56 -2.18 3.99 -26.22
CA LEU A 56 -1.56 4.64 -25.07
C LEU A 56 -1.65 3.78 -23.81
N VAL A 57 -0.79 4.09 -22.84
CA VAL A 57 -0.74 3.46 -21.52
C VAL A 57 -0.76 4.54 -20.43
N GLY A 58 -1.29 4.19 -19.26
CA GLY A 58 -1.32 5.08 -18.11
C GLY A 58 -0.04 4.95 -17.29
N ARG A 59 0.67 6.06 -17.04
CA ARG A 59 1.79 6.07 -16.09
C ARG A 59 1.27 6.29 -14.68
N LEU A 60 1.61 5.40 -13.76
CA LEU A 60 1.28 5.55 -12.34
C LEU A 60 2.24 6.53 -11.67
N LEU A 61 1.67 7.58 -11.07
CA LEU A 61 2.42 8.57 -10.28
C LEU A 61 2.50 8.20 -8.79
N LYS A 62 1.55 7.37 -8.33
CA LYS A 62 1.43 6.96 -6.93
C LYS A 62 1.15 5.46 -6.86
N CYS A 63 1.49 4.85 -5.74
CA CYS A 63 1.16 3.45 -5.50
C CYS A 63 -0.35 3.25 -5.44
N ILE A 64 -0.82 2.15 -6.02
CA ILE A 64 -2.22 1.70 -5.95
C ILE A 64 -2.28 0.31 -5.31
N TYR A 65 -3.47 -0.10 -4.89
CA TYR A 65 -3.72 -1.46 -4.41
C TYR A 65 -3.39 -2.49 -5.50
N GLY A 66 -2.86 -3.65 -5.09
CA GLY A 66 -2.47 -4.73 -6.01
C GLY A 66 -1.03 -4.64 -6.54
N LEU A 67 -0.35 -3.50 -6.38
CA LEU A 67 1.08 -3.41 -6.67
C LEU A 67 1.91 -4.14 -5.61
N LYS A 68 2.82 -5.02 -6.04
CA LYS A 68 3.68 -5.82 -5.14
C LYS A 68 4.55 -4.93 -4.23
N GLN A 69 5.01 -3.80 -4.74
CA GLN A 69 5.85 -2.84 -4.05
C GLN A 69 5.06 -1.80 -3.24
N ALA A 70 3.73 -1.69 -3.37
CA ALA A 70 2.95 -0.70 -2.62
C ALA A 70 3.13 -0.79 -1.09
N PRO A 71 3.16 -1.98 -0.46
CA PRO A 71 3.44 -2.11 0.96
C PRO A 71 4.85 -1.67 1.35
N HIS A 72 5.84 -1.85 0.46
CA HIS A 72 7.23 -1.45 0.68
C HIS A 72 7.40 0.06 0.60
N VAL A 73 6.82 0.68 -0.43
CA VAL A 73 6.82 2.15 -0.59
C VAL A 73 6.13 2.84 0.58
N TRP A 74 5.01 2.30 1.07
CA TRP A 74 4.35 2.82 2.26
C TRP A 74 5.27 2.78 3.48
N ASN A 75 5.89 1.63 3.77
CA ASN A 75 6.75 1.45 4.93
C ASN A 75 8.06 2.25 4.87
N LYS A 76 8.58 2.55 3.66
CA LYS A 76 9.71 3.48 3.49
C LYS A 76 9.34 4.91 3.86
N LYS A 77 8.09 5.31 3.59
CA LYS A 77 7.62 6.69 3.76
C LYS A 77 7.08 6.97 5.16
N PHE A 78 6.47 5.96 5.79
CA PHE A 78 5.82 6.02 7.10
C PHE A 78 6.23 4.81 7.96
#